data_AF-A0A7V2LM49-F1
#
_entry.id   AF-A0A7V2LM49-F1
#
_cell.length_a   1.000
_cell.length_b   1.000
_cell.length_c   1.000
_cell.angle_alpha   90.00
_cell.angle_beta   90.00
_cell.angle_gamma   90.00
#
_symmetry.space_group_name_H-M   'P 1'
#
loop_
_entity.id
_entity.type
_entity.pdbx_description
1 polymer ?
#
loop_
_entity_poly.entity_id
_entity_poly.type
_entity_poly.pdbx_seq_one_letter_code
_entity_poly.pdbx_strand_id
1 'polypeptide(L)'
;MMSPVKATAQKAADSLNGQNPVVKIVRTVMRAAIGAVALSKEEIEAIVNRLVEKGEIAEADGRELISDLFERGKKGADEAVGKVEKVDSVLDQRIESILNRMNIPSKGDVESLSQKISALSQKVDDLNKKIGA
;
A
#
# COMPACT_ATOMS: atom_id res chain seq x y z
N MET A 1 -17.55 38.10 -23.40
CA MET A 1 -17.77 36.96 -22.49
C MET A 1 -17.45 35.68 -23.27
N MET A 2 -16.35 35.00 -22.95
CA MET A 2 -15.91 33.78 -23.67
C MET A 2 -16.26 32.53 -22.85
N SER A 3 -16.91 31.58 -23.50
CA SER A 3 -17.54 30.40 -22.91
C SER A 3 -16.55 29.44 -22.21
N PRO A 4 -16.98 28.72 -21.15
CA PRO A 4 -16.12 27.85 -20.33
C PRO A 4 -15.58 26.60 -21.06
N VAL A 5 -16.08 26.29 -22.26
CA VAL A 5 -15.68 25.09 -23.02
C VAL A 5 -14.25 25.20 -23.59
N LYS A 6 -13.80 26.42 -23.93
CA LYS A 6 -12.44 26.64 -24.44
C LYS A 6 -11.37 26.47 -23.36
N ALA A 7 -11.67 26.81 -22.10
CA ALA A 7 -10.73 26.70 -20.99
C ALA A 7 -10.42 25.23 -20.62
N THR A 8 -11.40 24.33 -20.77
CA THR A 8 -11.22 22.89 -20.48
C THR A 8 -10.54 22.15 -21.64
N ALA A 9 -10.79 22.57 -22.89
CA ALA A 9 -10.10 22.03 -24.06
C ALA A 9 -8.64 22.51 -24.14
N GLN A 10 -8.35 23.76 -23.77
CA GLN A 10 -6.99 24.30 -23.71
C GLN A 10 -6.16 23.58 -22.64
N LYS A 11 -6.71 23.34 -21.44
CA LYS A 11 -6.03 22.57 -20.37
C LYS A 11 -5.72 21.12 -20.75
N ALA A 12 -6.57 20.47 -21.56
CA ALA A 12 -6.33 19.12 -22.06
C ALA A 12 -5.29 19.09 -23.20
N ALA A 13 -5.22 20.15 -24.01
CA ALA A 13 -4.24 20.30 -25.10
C ALA A 13 -2.86 20.76 -24.59
N ASP A 14 -2.80 21.60 -23.55
CA ASP A 14 -1.56 22.11 -22.97
C ASP A 14 -0.77 21.02 -22.21
N SER A 15 -1.44 19.98 -21.68
CA SER A 15 -0.76 18.78 -21.14
C SER A 15 -0.10 17.91 -22.22
N LEU A 16 -0.27 18.24 -23.50
CA LEU A 16 0.30 17.48 -24.62
C LEU A 16 1.35 18.27 -25.42
N ASN A 17 1.58 19.54 -25.13
CA ASN A 17 2.30 20.43 -26.04
C ASN A 17 3.71 20.85 -25.58
N GLY A 18 4.44 19.97 -24.88
CA GLY A 18 5.81 20.27 -24.45
C GLY A 18 6.77 19.08 -24.34
N GLN A 19 6.36 17.86 -24.68
CA GLN A 19 7.21 16.66 -24.48
C GLN A 19 7.30 15.85 -25.76
N ASN A 20 8.53 15.57 -26.19
CA ASN A 20 8.84 14.66 -27.28
C ASN A 20 8.06 13.33 -27.08
N PRO A 21 7.30 12.84 -28.08
CA PRO A 21 6.46 11.64 -27.94
C PRO A 21 7.24 10.41 -27.44
N VAL A 22 8.54 10.33 -27.76
CA VAL A 22 9.44 9.27 -27.27
C VAL A 22 9.62 9.32 -25.75
N VAL A 23 9.84 10.52 -25.19
CA VAL A 23 9.99 10.74 -23.74
C VAL A 23 8.73 10.27 -23.00
N LYS A 24 7.55 10.56 -23.54
CA LYS A 24 6.27 10.17 -22.94
C LYS A 24 6.09 8.64 -22.90
N ILE A 25 6.49 7.94 -23.96
CA ILE A 25 6.42 6.47 -24.02
C ILE A 25 7.39 5.88 -23.00
N VAL A 26 8.65 6.32 -23.00
CA VAL A 26 9.66 5.87 -22.04
C VAL A 26 9.20 6.11 -20.61
N ARG A 27 8.70 7.31 -20.30
CA ARG A 27 8.14 7.67 -18.98
C ARG A 27 7.06 6.69 -18.54
N THR A 28 6.15 6.35 -19.45
CA THR A 28 4.99 5.50 -19.15
C THR A 28 5.43 4.06 -18.91
N VAL A 29 6.31 3.52 -19.76
CA VAL A 29 6.86 2.17 -19.62
C VAL A 29 7.67 2.06 -18.33
N MET A 30 8.56 3.01 -18.07
CA MET A 30 9.41 3.02 -16.88
C MET A 30 8.57 3.10 -15.59
N ARG A 31 7.51 3.93 -15.57
CA ARG A 31 6.56 4.00 -14.45
C ARG A 31 5.86 2.67 -14.18
N ALA A 32 5.47 1.95 -15.22
CA ALA A 32 4.85 0.63 -15.06
C ALA A 32 5.86 -0.43 -14.59
N ALA A 33 7.12 -0.30 -15.00
CA ALA A 33 8.19 -1.25 -14.70
C ALA A 33 8.77 -1.09 -13.28
N ILE A 34 8.84 0.12 -12.73
CA ILE A 34 9.57 0.43 -11.47
C ILE A 34 9.09 -0.35 -10.24
N GLY A 35 7.87 -0.89 -10.24
CA GLY A 35 7.42 -1.81 -9.18
C GLY A 35 7.64 -3.31 -9.47
N ALA A 36 7.81 -3.69 -10.74
CA ALA A 36 7.89 -5.08 -11.18
C ALA A 36 9.34 -5.61 -11.22
N VAL A 37 10.30 -4.75 -11.56
CA VAL A 37 11.72 -5.12 -11.73
C VAL A 37 12.65 -4.58 -10.64
N ALA A 38 12.14 -3.86 -9.64
CA ALA A 38 12.90 -3.36 -8.48
C ALA A 38 14.22 -2.64 -8.87
N LEU A 39 14.15 -1.71 -9.82
CA LEU A 39 15.31 -0.97 -10.31
C LEU A 39 15.86 -0.01 -9.24
N SER A 40 17.19 0.05 -9.12
CA SER A 40 17.85 1.04 -8.27
C SER A 40 17.87 2.43 -8.92
N LYS A 41 18.15 3.46 -8.11
CA LYS A 41 18.27 4.84 -8.61
C LYS A 41 19.38 4.95 -9.66
N GLU A 42 20.51 4.30 -9.42
CA GLU A 42 21.68 4.30 -10.29
C GLU A 42 21.38 3.63 -11.64
N GLU A 43 20.58 2.56 -11.64
CA GLU A 43 20.15 1.88 -12.87
C GLU A 43 19.20 2.76 -13.70
N ILE A 44 18.27 3.45 -13.05
CA ILE A 44 17.36 4.41 -13.69
C ILE A 44 18.17 5.56 -14.31
N GLU A 45 19.12 6.13 -13.57
CA GLU A 45 20.01 7.19 -14.05
C GLU A 45 20.84 6.72 -15.24
N ALA A 46 21.39 5.51 -15.20
CA ALA A 46 22.18 4.95 -16.30
C ALA A 46 21.34 4.76 -17.59
N ILE A 47 20.09 4.31 -17.47
CA ILE A 47 19.18 4.15 -18.61
C ILE A 47 18.84 5.51 -19.21
N VAL A 48 18.48 6.49 -18.37
CA VAL A 48 18.13 7.84 -18.83
C VAL A 48 19.32 8.55 -19.45
N ASN A 49 20.52 8.47 -18.85
CA ASN A 49 21.73 9.10 -19.38
C ASN A 49 22.09 8.56 -20.76
N ARG A 50 21.93 7.25 -21.01
CA ARG A 50 22.14 6.67 -22.35
C ARG A 50 21.18 7.22 -23.41
N LEU A 51 19.95 7.55 -23.02
CA LEU A 51 18.97 8.15 -23.94
C LEU A 51 19.32 9.61 -24.26
N VAL A 52 19.89 10.32 -23.29
CA VAL A 52 20.41 11.69 -23.48
C VAL A 52 21.66 11.69 -24.35
N GLU A 53 22.62 10.80 -24.10
CA GLU A 53 23.84 10.65 -24.91
C GLU A 53 23.55 10.31 -26.37
N LYS A 54 22.49 9.52 -26.62
CA LYS A 54 22.03 9.19 -27.97
C LYS A 54 21.24 10.31 -28.64
N GLY A 55 20.96 11.40 -27.92
CA GLY A 55 20.13 12.51 -28.42
C GLY A 55 18.65 12.15 -28.58
N GLU A 56 18.19 11.04 -28.00
CA GLU A 56 16.78 10.63 -28.05
C GLU A 56 15.93 11.46 -27.07
N ILE A 57 16.56 11.98 -26.01
CA ILE A 57 15.94 12.79 -24.96
C ILE A 57 16.82 14.00 -24.64
N ALA A 58 16.21 15.16 -24.38
CA ALA A 58 16.95 16.34 -23.93
C ALA A 58 17.42 16.17 -22.48
N GLU A 59 18.54 16.78 -22.10
CA GLU A 59 19.07 16.67 -20.73
C GLU A 59 18.05 17.14 -19.67
N ALA A 60 17.31 18.21 -19.97
CA ALA A 60 16.25 18.71 -19.10
C ALA A 60 15.13 17.69 -18.89
N ASP A 61 14.67 17.04 -19.96
CA ASP A 61 13.63 16.00 -19.92
C ASP A 61 14.12 14.76 -19.16
N GLY A 62 15.39 14.39 -19.31
CA GLY A 62 16.01 13.28 -18.58
C GLY A 62 16.01 13.52 -17.06
N ARG A 63 16.38 14.72 -16.64
CA ARG A 63 16.35 15.10 -15.21
C ARG A 63 14.93 15.09 -14.65
N GLU A 64 13.95 15.56 -15.41
CA GLU A 64 12.53 15.51 -15.02
C GLU A 64 12.03 14.06 -14.88
N LEU A 65 12.41 13.17 -15.81
CA LEU A 65 12.08 11.75 -15.75
C LEU A 65 12.59 11.11 -14.46
N ILE A 66 13.86 11.31 -14.10
CA ILE A 66 14.44 10.72 -12.88
C ILE A 66 13.69 11.20 -11.64
N SER A 67 13.39 12.50 -11.55
CA SER A 67 12.67 13.09 -10.42
C SER A 67 11.26 12.51 -10.28
N ASP A 68 10.50 12.43 -11.37
CA ASP A 68 9.14 11.92 -11.37
C ASP A 68 9.06 10.43 -11.01
N LEU A 69 10.02 9.62 -11.49
CA LEU A 69 10.10 8.19 -11.17
C LEU A 69 10.39 7.97 -9.68
N PHE A 70 11.27 8.78 -9.08
CA PHE A 70 11.60 8.70 -7.65
C PHE A 70 10.45 9.16 -6.75
N GLU A 71 9.82 10.30 -7.07
CA GLU A 71 8.67 10.79 -6.31
C GLU A 71 7.50 9.79 -6.32
N ARG A 72 7.26 9.16 -7.47
CA ARG A 72 6.22 8.13 -7.57
C ARG A 72 6.60 6.82 -6.90
N GLY A 73 7.86 6.40 -6.98
CA GLY A 73 8.35 5.22 -6.25
C GLY A 73 8.09 5.36 -4.74
N LYS A 74 8.36 6.55 -4.19
CA LYS A 74 8.11 6.85 -2.77
C LYS A 74 6.61 6.85 -2.44
N LYS A 75 5.79 7.56 -3.22
CA LYS A 75 4.32 7.56 -3.02
C LYS A 75 3.69 6.17 -3.17
N GLY A 76 4.16 5.38 -4.13
CA GLY A 76 3.71 4.02 -4.36
C GLY A 76 4.07 3.08 -3.21
N ALA A 77 5.26 3.23 -2.63
CA ALA A 77 5.66 2.49 -1.43
C ALA A 77 4.78 2.86 -0.22
N ASP A 78 4.58 4.16 0.02
CA ASP A 78 3.74 4.65 1.13
C ASP A 78 2.28 4.18 1.00
N GLU A 79 1.73 4.23 -0.23
CA GLU A 79 0.37 3.72 -0.52
C GLU A 79 0.27 2.20 -0.41
N ALA A 80 1.32 1.46 -0.78
CA ALA A 80 1.35 0.01 -0.66
C ALA A 80 1.37 -0.41 0.82
N VAL A 81 2.20 0.23 1.65
CA VAL A 81 2.26 -0.03 3.10
C VAL A 81 0.91 0.24 3.75
N GLY A 82 0.27 1.39 3.47
CA GLY A 82 -1.05 1.71 4.01
C GLY A 82 -2.20 0.84 3.47
N LYS A 83 -2.01 0.14 2.35
CA LYS A 83 -2.97 -0.87 1.85
C LYS A 83 -2.76 -2.24 2.50
N VAL A 84 -1.51 -2.62 2.79
CA VAL A 84 -1.21 -3.89 3.47
C VAL A 84 -1.83 -3.92 4.87
N GLU A 85 -1.73 -2.84 5.64
CA GLU A 85 -2.38 -2.76 6.98
C GLU A 85 -3.91 -2.95 6.93
N LYS A 86 -4.54 -2.44 5.86
CA LYS A 86 -5.98 -2.62 5.63
C LYS A 86 -6.33 -4.03 5.16
N VAL A 87 -5.41 -4.70 4.46
CA VAL A 87 -5.59 -6.09 4.05
C VAL A 87 -5.47 -7.01 5.25
N ASP A 88 -4.49 -6.80 6.12
CA ASP A 88 -4.28 -7.63 7.32
C ASP A 88 -5.51 -7.59 8.24
N SER A 89 -6.04 -6.40 8.51
CA SER A 89 -7.26 -6.27 9.34
C SER A 89 -8.50 -6.93 8.72
N VAL A 90 -8.67 -6.87 7.40
CA VAL A 90 -9.77 -7.56 6.70
C VAL A 90 -9.54 -9.09 6.69
N LEU A 91 -8.28 -9.52 6.63
CA LEU A 91 -7.90 -10.92 6.69
C LEU A 91 -8.19 -11.50 8.08
N ASP A 92 -7.81 -10.79 9.14
CA ASP A 92 -8.04 -11.17 10.54
C ASP A 92 -9.54 -11.34 10.81
N GLN A 93 -10.36 -10.36 10.40
CA GLN A 93 -11.82 -10.44 10.54
C GLN A 93 -12.42 -11.64 9.79
N ARG A 94 -11.89 -11.96 8.61
CA ARG A 94 -12.33 -13.14 7.83
C ARG A 94 -11.93 -14.44 8.51
N ILE A 95 -10.70 -14.53 9.01
CA ILE A 95 -10.20 -15.70 9.74
C ILE A 95 -11.04 -15.91 10.99
N GLU A 96 -11.28 -14.87 11.78
CA GLU A 96 -12.11 -14.92 12.98
C GLU A 96 -13.55 -15.37 12.66
N SER A 97 -14.14 -14.85 11.59
CA SER A 97 -15.48 -15.27 11.14
C SER A 97 -15.55 -16.75 10.72
N ILE A 98 -14.49 -17.27 10.11
CA ILE A 98 -14.40 -18.69 9.71
C ILE A 98 -14.21 -19.57 10.94
N LEU A 99 -13.33 -19.19 11.87
CA LEU A 99 -13.09 -19.91 13.11
C LEU A 99 -14.35 -20.03 13.96
N ASN A 100 -15.11 -18.92 14.08
CA ASN A 100 -16.41 -18.91 14.76
C ASN A 100 -17.43 -19.83 14.09
N ARG A 101 -17.48 -19.86 12.74
CA ARG A 101 -18.36 -20.80 11.99
C ARG A 101 -17.98 -22.26 12.19
N MET A 102 -16.70 -22.56 12.40
CA MET A 102 -16.22 -23.91 12.73
C MET A 102 -16.32 -24.24 14.23
N ASN A 103 -16.94 -23.37 15.02
CA ASN A 103 -17.11 -23.52 16.46
C ASN A 103 -15.77 -23.65 17.21
N ILE A 104 -14.71 -23.02 16.68
CA ILE A 104 -13.38 -22.96 17.29
C ILE A 104 -13.32 -21.67 18.14
N PRO A 105 -13.30 -21.77 19.49
CA PRO A 105 -13.24 -20.61 20.36
C PRO A 105 -11.87 -19.91 20.28
N SER A 106 -11.87 -18.58 20.46
CA SER A 106 -10.63 -17.81 20.46
C SER A 106 -9.80 -18.09 21.73
N LYS A 107 -8.50 -17.80 21.69
CA LYS A 107 -7.63 -17.92 22.87
C LYS A 107 -8.14 -17.07 24.04
N GLY A 108 -8.65 -15.86 23.77
CA GLY A 108 -9.19 -14.96 24.80
C GLY A 108 -10.44 -15.53 25.48
N ASP A 109 -11.30 -16.21 24.72
CA ASP A 109 -12.49 -16.86 25.29
C ASP A 109 -12.11 -18.00 26.23
N VAL A 110 -11.11 -18.80 25.84
CA VAL A 110 -10.59 -19.90 26.67
C VAL A 110 -9.97 -19.36 27.96
N GLU A 111 -9.19 -18.29 27.89
CA GLU A 111 -8.59 -17.64 29.07
C GLU A 111 -9.66 -17.04 29.99
N SER A 112 -10.67 -16.37 29.44
CA SER A 112 -11.79 -15.82 30.22
C SER A 112 -12.57 -16.92 30.95
N LEU A 113 -12.82 -18.04 30.26
CA LEU A 113 -13.51 -19.18 30.85
C LEU A 113 -12.65 -19.83 31.94
N SER A 114 -11.35 -19.98 31.72
CA SER A 114 -10.41 -20.50 32.72
C SER A 114 -10.40 -19.66 34.00
N GLN A 115 -10.36 -18.32 33.88
CA GLN A 115 -10.42 -17.44 35.04
C GLN A 115 -11.74 -17.56 35.81
N LYS A 116 -12.86 -17.61 35.09
CA LYS A 116 -14.19 -17.82 35.70
C LYS A 116 -14.27 -19.15 36.43
N ILE A 117 -13.73 -20.22 35.84
CA ILE A 117 -13.66 -21.55 36.45
C ILE A 117 -12.83 -21.51 37.74
N SER A 118 -11.63 -20.92 37.71
CA SER A 118 -10.79 -20.80 38.91
C SER A 118 -11.48 -20.04 40.03
N ALA A 119 -12.14 -18.91 39.71
CA ALA A 119 -12.89 -18.13 40.68
C ALA A 119 -14.09 -18.89 41.26
N LEU A 120 -14.75 -19.72 40.45
CA LEU A 120 -15.86 -20.54 40.88
C LEU A 120 -15.39 -21.69 41.78
N SER A 121 -14.31 -22.39 41.40
CA SER A 121 -13.70 -23.45 42.19
C SER A 121 -13.29 -22.93 43.58
N GLN A 122 -12.70 -21.75 43.65
CA GLN A 122 -12.32 -21.14 44.93
C GLN A 122 -13.53 -20.87 45.83
N LYS A 123 -14.63 -20.35 45.26
CA LYS A 123 -15.88 -20.13 46.03
C LYS A 123 -16.51 -21.43 46.50
N VAL A 124 -16.47 -22.49 45.69
CA VAL A 124 -16.98 -23.81 46.06
C VAL A 124 -16.15 -24.39 47.21
N ASP A 125 -14.82 -24.32 47.14
CA ASP A 125 -13.93 -24.79 48.20
C ASP A 125 -14.14 -24.03 49.52
N ASP A 126 -14.33 -22.71 49.46
CA ASP A 126 -14.61 -21.88 50.63
C ASP A 126 -15.96 -22.22 51.27
N LEU A 127 -16.99 -22.51 50.45
CA LEU A 127 -18.28 -22.98 50.95
C LEU A 127 -18.17 -24.35 51.58
N ASN A 128 -17.45 -25.28 50.95
CA ASN A 128 -17.29 -26.64 51.46
C ASN A 128 -16.54 -26.64 52.80
N LYS A 129 -15.53 -25.78 52.98
CA LYS A 129 -14.86 -25.55 54.26
C LYS A 129 -15.78 -24.97 55.33
N LYS A 130 -16.76 -24.14 54.96
CA LYS A 130 -17.75 -23.56 55.89
C LYS A 130 -18.87 -24.52 56.28
N ILE A 131 -19.17 -25.51 55.43
CA ILE A 131 -20.21 -26.52 55.70
C ILE A 131 -19.62 -27.73 56.45
N GLY A 132 -18.33 -28.03 56.24
CA GLY A 132 -17.62 -29.12 56.92
C GLY A 132 -16.99 -28.76 58.27
N ALA A 133 -17.16 -27.53 58.76
CA ALA A 133 -16.76 -27.05 60.08
C ALA A 133 -18.00 -26.75 60.93
#